data_AF-A0A924X4V3-F1
#
_entry.id   AF-A0A924X4V3-F1
#
_cell.length_a   1.000
_cell.length_b   1.000
_cell.length_c   1.000
_cell.angle_alpha   90.00
_cell.angle_beta   90.00
_cell.angle_gamma   90.00
#
_symmetry.space_group_name_H-M   'P 1'
#
loop_
_entity.id
_entity.type
_entity.pdbx_description
1 polymer ?
#
loop_
_entity_poly.entity_id
_entity_poly.type
_entity_poly.pdbx_seq_one_letter_code
_entity_poly.pdbx_strand_id
1 'polypeptide(L)'
;MKTMVLRVVAALFIACSLADSTVASAQPSQPAAPRSWTSVRLAKWVLLGAAVGFGAFAVSQSQRADDNYAELGQLCREEQERCASDGNSYADARAEQLYQRAVSADRRAHQAIIGGEVTLLGSAALFIYDLRNRRGPPDIPYPANSRAATGYGFAMGARVFF
;
A
#
# COMPACT_ATOMS: atom_id res chain seq x y z
N MET A 1 20.43 -2.41 -8.43
CA MET A 1 19.15 -1.97 -7.83
C MET A 1 17.92 -2.15 -8.72
N LYS A 2 17.98 -1.83 -10.03
CA LYS A 2 16.89 -2.12 -11.00
C LYS A 2 16.36 -3.56 -10.93
N THR A 3 17.24 -4.53 -10.70
CA THR A 3 16.92 -5.95 -10.54
C THR A 3 16.21 -6.30 -9.22
N MET A 4 16.39 -5.52 -8.16
CA MET A 4 15.78 -5.79 -6.85
C MET A 4 14.36 -5.24 -6.78
N VAL A 5 14.14 -4.02 -7.28
CA VAL A 5 12.79 -3.44 -7.43
C VAL A 5 11.94 -4.26 -8.40
N LEU A 6 12.53 -4.72 -9.52
CA LEU A 6 11.86 -5.62 -10.45
C LEU A 6 11.49 -6.97 -9.82
N ARG A 7 12.34 -7.52 -8.93
CA ARG A 7 12.07 -8.77 -8.21
C ARG A 7 10.97 -8.63 -7.16
N VAL A 8 10.91 -7.51 -6.44
CA VAL A 8 9.85 -7.25 -5.45
C VAL A 8 8.50 -7.02 -6.15
N VAL A 9 8.47 -6.27 -7.26
CA VAL A 9 7.25 -6.08 -8.06
C VAL A 9 6.81 -7.39 -8.71
N ALA A 10 7.74 -8.19 -9.24
CA ALA A 10 7.43 -9.51 -9.78
C ALA A 10 6.93 -10.48 -8.70
N ALA A 11 7.50 -10.47 -7.50
CA ALA A 11 7.04 -11.28 -6.38
C ALA A 11 5.62 -10.88 -5.93
N LEU A 12 5.30 -9.58 -5.94
CA LEU A 12 3.95 -9.08 -5.63
C LEU A 12 2.92 -9.52 -6.70
N PHE A 13 3.31 -9.48 -7.99
CA PHE A 13 2.48 -9.98 -9.09
C PHE A 13 2.26 -11.49 -9.03
N ILE A 14 3.29 -12.28 -8.68
CA ILE A 14 3.19 -13.73 -8.50
C ILE A 14 2.30 -14.07 -7.29
N ALA A 15 2.42 -13.36 -6.18
CA ALA A 15 1.57 -13.56 -5.01
C ALA A 15 0.09 -13.21 -5.29
N CYS A 16 -0.16 -12.17 -6.10
CA CYS A 16 -1.53 -11.84 -6.54
C CYS A 16 -2.12 -12.89 -7.49
N SER A 17 -1.29 -13.51 -8.33
CA SER A 17 -1.74 -14.52 -9.32
C SER A 17 -2.08 -15.87 -8.68
N LEU A 18 -1.52 -16.17 -7.50
CA LEU A 18 -1.77 -17.44 -6.80
C LEU A 18 -3.07 -17.43 -5.96
N ALA A 19 -3.69 -16.26 -5.74
CA ALA A 19 -4.93 -16.14 -4.98
C ALA A 19 -6.20 -16.43 -5.81
N ASP A 20 -6.12 -16.49 -7.14
CA ASP A 20 -7.26 -16.73 -8.04
C ASP A 20 -7.51 -18.22 -8.35
N SER A 21 -6.69 -19.15 -7.84
CA SER A 21 -6.74 -20.57 -8.23
C SER A 21 -7.56 -21.46 -7.29
N THR A 22 -8.64 -20.95 -6.69
CA THR A 22 -9.57 -21.80 -5.92
C THR A 22 -10.90 -21.99 -6.65
N VAL A 23 -11.01 -23.14 -7.31
CA VAL A 23 -12.23 -23.91 -7.60
C VAL A 23 -13.26 -23.25 -8.53
N ALA A 24 -13.19 -23.60 -9.82
CA ALA A 24 -14.32 -23.52 -10.74
C ALA A 24 -15.35 -24.62 -10.38
N SER A 25 -16.21 -24.35 -9.40
CA SER A 25 -17.44 -25.11 -9.21
C SER A 25 -18.48 -24.61 -10.22
N ALA A 26 -18.89 -25.48 -11.14
CA ALA A 26 -19.98 -25.21 -12.07
C ALA A 26 -21.29 -25.02 -11.29
N GLN A 27 -21.65 -23.76 -11.00
CA GLN A 27 -22.96 -23.41 -10.46
C GLN A 27 -23.98 -23.31 -11.61
N PRO A 28 -25.24 -23.75 -11.39
CA PRO A 28 -26.31 -23.50 -12.34
C PRO A 28 -26.50 -21.99 -12.50
N SER A 29 -26.41 -21.51 -13.73
CA SER A 29 -26.46 -20.10 -14.11
C SER A 29 -27.81 -19.50 -13.72
N GLN A 30 -27.87 -18.82 -12.58
CA GLN A 30 -28.95 -17.88 -12.30
C GLN A 30 -28.85 -16.70 -13.30
N PRO A 31 -29.98 -16.16 -13.79
CA PRO A 31 -29.95 -14.98 -14.64
C PRO A 31 -29.26 -13.84 -13.90
N ALA A 32 -28.11 -13.41 -14.42
CA ALA A 32 -27.29 -12.36 -13.83
C ALA A 32 -28.14 -11.10 -13.63
N ALA A 33 -28.46 -10.79 -12.37
CA ALA A 33 -29.08 -9.52 -12.03
C ALA A 33 -28.22 -8.37 -12.61
N PRO A 34 -28.84 -7.31 -13.15
CA PRO A 34 -28.10 -6.23 -13.79
C PRO A 34 -27.04 -5.70 -12.81
N ARG A 35 -25.79 -5.75 -13.26
CA ARG A 35 -24.59 -5.40 -12.49
C ARG A 35 -24.61 -3.89 -12.21
N SER A 36 -25.40 -3.46 -11.23
CA SER A 36 -25.53 -2.06 -10.89
C SER A 36 -24.20 -1.57 -10.31
N TRP A 37 -23.60 -0.59 -10.98
CA TRP A 37 -22.42 0.09 -10.50
C TRP A 37 -22.84 1.03 -9.39
N THR A 38 -22.61 0.63 -8.15
CA THR A 38 -22.82 1.52 -7.00
C THR A 38 -21.56 2.34 -6.76
N SER A 39 -21.72 3.62 -6.43
CA SER A 39 -20.58 4.52 -6.13
C SER A 39 -19.68 3.96 -5.01
N VAL A 40 -20.27 3.22 -4.06
CA VAL A 40 -19.55 2.53 -2.98
C VAL A 40 -18.62 1.44 -3.50
N ARG A 41 -19.07 0.64 -4.48
CA ARG A 41 -18.25 -0.40 -5.10
C ARG A 41 -17.08 0.20 -5.89
N LEU A 42 -17.28 1.33 -6.55
CA LEU A 42 -16.18 2.03 -7.22
C LEU A 42 -15.20 2.61 -6.19
N ALA A 43 -15.72 3.31 -5.18
CA ALA A 43 -14.92 4.00 -4.18
C ALA A 43 -14.00 3.05 -3.39
N LYS A 44 -14.45 1.84 -3.02
CA LYS A 44 -13.59 0.89 -2.27
C LYS A 44 -12.36 0.46 -3.06
N TRP A 45 -12.52 0.21 -4.37
CA TRP A 45 -11.43 -0.20 -5.25
C TRP A 45 -10.52 0.97 -5.61
N VAL A 46 -11.08 2.16 -5.80
CA VAL A 46 -10.29 3.38 -6.01
C VAL A 46 -9.42 3.68 -4.79
N LEU A 47 -9.98 3.63 -3.57
CA LEU A 47 -9.20 3.84 -2.35
C LEU A 47 -8.13 2.78 -2.15
N LEU A 48 -8.44 1.50 -2.45
CA LEU A 48 -7.44 0.43 -2.37
C LEU A 48 -6.29 0.67 -3.36
N GLY A 49 -6.61 1.02 -4.61
CA GLY A 49 -5.60 1.35 -5.61
C GLY A 49 -4.77 2.58 -5.24
N ALA A 50 -5.42 3.60 -4.65
CA ALA A 50 -4.73 4.77 -4.15
C ALA A 50 -3.74 4.42 -3.03
N ALA A 51 -4.10 3.54 -2.09
CA ALA A 51 -3.21 3.10 -1.01
C ALA A 51 -1.93 2.43 -1.57
N VAL A 52 -2.08 1.56 -2.57
CA VAL A 52 -0.94 0.94 -3.27
C VAL A 52 -0.09 1.99 -3.98
N GLY A 53 -0.72 2.95 -4.66
CA GLY A 53 -0.04 4.05 -5.35
C GLY A 53 0.78 4.92 -4.39
N PHE A 54 0.21 5.28 -3.24
CA PHE A 54 0.89 6.03 -2.19
C PHE A 54 2.09 5.25 -1.62
N GLY A 55 1.94 3.95 -1.37
CA GLY A 55 3.06 3.10 -0.92
C GLY A 55 4.20 3.07 -1.94
N ALA A 56 3.89 2.84 -3.22
CA ALA A 56 4.90 2.85 -4.28
C ALA A 56 5.60 4.22 -4.42
N PHE A 57 4.84 5.31 -4.32
CA PHE A 57 5.39 6.65 -4.36
C PHE A 57 6.29 6.93 -3.14
N ALA A 58 5.89 6.54 -1.93
CA ALA A 58 6.69 6.69 -0.71
C ALA A 58 8.06 6.00 -0.85
N VAL A 59 8.07 4.74 -1.32
CA VAL A 59 9.31 3.99 -1.57
C VAL A 59 10.20 4.71 -2.58
N SER A 60 9.62 5.25 -3.65
CA SER A 60 10.39 5.97 -4.68
C SER A 60 11.04 7.25 -4.15
N GLN A 61 10.38 7.96 -3.22
CA GLN A 61 10.95 9.17 -2.61
C GLN A 61 11.99 8.83 -1.55
N SER A 62 11.79 7.76 -0.77
CA SER A 62 12.79 7.27 0.18
C SER A 62 14.10 6.92 -0.52
N GLN A 63 14.04 6.20 -1.64
CA GLN A 63 15.24 5.88 -2.43
C GLN A 63 15.96 7.13 -2.93
N ARG A 64 15.22 8.16 -3.37
CA ARG A 64 15.82 9.44 -3.75
C ARG A 64 16.48 10.13 -2.57
N ALA A 65 15.90 10.04 -1.37
CA ALA A 65 16.53 10.59 -0.17
C ALA A 65 17.85 9.88 0.12
N ASP A 66 17.84 8.54 0.07
CA ASP A 66 19.03 7.70 0.29
C ASP A 66 20.14 8.00 -0.73
N ASP A 67 19.80 8.13 -2.00
CA ASP A 67 20.76 8.46 -3.06
C ASP A 67 21.43 9.83 -2.82
N ASN A 68 20.65 10.85 -2.43
CA ASN A 68 21.20 12.18 -2.12
C ASN A 68 22.07 12.16 -0.86
N TYR A 69 21.69 11.40 0.17
CA TYR A 69 22.51 11.24 1.38
C TYR A 69 23.80 10.47 1.09
N ALA A 70 23.75 9.47 0.21
CA ALA A 70 24.93 8.73 -0.22
C ALA A 70 25.91 9.64 -0.97
N GLU A 71 25.41 10.49 -1.87
CA GLU A 71 26.22 11.49 -2.60
C GLU A 71 26.83 12.52 -1.64
N LEU A 72 26.04 13.05 -0.70
CA LEU A 72 26.54 13.96 0.34
C LEU A 72 27.63 13.30 1.19
N GLY A 73 27.41 12.06 1.62
CA GLY A 73 28.38 11.29 2.38
C GLY A 73 29.67 11.02 1.59
N GLN A 74 29.58 10.83 0.27
CA GLN A 74 30.75 10.71 -0.59
C GLN A 74 31.53 12.03 -0.66
N LEU A 75 30.83 13.15 -0.89
CA LEU A 75 31.44 14.48 -0.92
C LEU A 75 32.19 14.78 0.39
N CYS A 76 31.59 14.48 1.55
CA CYS A 76 32.23 14.72 2.84
C CYS A 76 33.42 13.81 3.13
N ARG A 77 33.46 12.61 2.54
CA ARG A 77 34.61 11.71 2.65
C ARG A 77 35.78 12.15 1.78
N GLU A 78 35.49 12.69 0.60
CA GLU A 78 36.51 13.17 -0.35
C GLU A 78 37.07 14.55 0.04
N GLU A 79 36.21 15.45 0.54
CA GLU A 79 36.54 16.84 0.81
C GLU A 79 35.93 17.29 2.15
N GLN A 80 36.55 16.88 3.26
CA GLN A 80 36.02 17.10 4.60
C GLN A 80 35.78 18.59 4.94
N GLU A 81 36.60 19.50 4.41
CA GLU A 81 36.47 20.95 4.63
C GLU A 81 35.18 21.53 4.05
N ARG A 82 34.65 20.95 2.97
CA ARG A 82 33.38 21.39 2.36
C ARG A 82 32.16 20.98 3.18
N CYS A 83 32.29 20.03 4.09
CA CYS A 83 31.21 19.61 4.98
C CYS A 83 31.26 20.27 6.37
N ALA A 84 32.04 21.33 6.53
CA ALA A 84 31.95 22.17 7.72
C ALA A 84 30.53 22.74 7.86
N SER A 85 29.90 22.51 9.01
CA SER A 85 28.59 23.08 9.33
C SER A 85 28.74 24.30 10.22
N ASP A 86 27.92 25.31 9.97
CA ASP A 86 27.81 26.53 10.79
C ASP A 86 26.82 26.35 11.97
N GLY A 87 26.36 25.13 12.21
CA GLY A 87 25.43 24.74 13.26
C GLY A 87 24.02 24.44 12.75
N ASN A 88 23.56 25.09 11.68
CA ASN A 88 22.21 24.86 11.12
C ASN A 88 22.20 24.54 9.62
N SER A 89 23.26 24.92 8.91
CA SER A 89 23.46 24.66 7.49
C SER A 89 24.88 24.16 7.23
N TYR A 90 25.10 23.60 6.04
CA TYR A 90 26.45 23.41 5.53
C TYR A 90 27.00 24.74 5.01
N ALA A 91 28.27 25.01 5.31
CA ALA A 91 28.95 26.22 4.82
C ALA A 91 29.12 26.20 3.29
N ASP A 92 29.22 25.01 2.69
CA ASP A 92 29.29 24.81 1.25
C ASP A 92 27.90 24.70 0.62
N ALA A 93 27.69 25.47 -0.45
CA ALA A 93 26.40 25.54 -1.14
C ALA A 93 26.00 24.22 -1.83
N ARG A 94 26.96 23.40 -2.26
CA ARG A 94 26.69 22.11 -2.91
C ARG A 94 26.29 21.08 -1.86
N ALA A 95 26.98 21.02 -0.73
CA ALA A 95 26.62 20.17 0.40
C ALA A 95 25.21 20.50 0.93
N GLU A 96 24.91 21.80 1.11
CA GLU A 96 23.59 22.26 1.55
C GLU A 96 22.50 21.90 0.53
N GLN A 97 22.77 22.03 -0.77
CA GLN A 97 21.81 21.67 -1.81
C GLN A 97 21.47 20.17 -1.79
N LEU A 98 22.46 19.29 -1.62
CA LEU A 98 22.24 17.84 -1.51
C LEU A 98 21.41 17.50 -0.27
N TYR A 99 21.74 18.12 0.86
CA TYR A 99 20.98 17.95 2.10
C TYR A 99 19.51 18.37 1.95
N GLN A 100 19.26 19.56 1.41
CA GLN A 100 17.90 20.06 1.21
C GLN A 100 17.09 19.18 0.25
N ARG A 101 17.72 18.62 -0.79
CA ARG A 101 17.07 17.65 -1.69
C ARG A 101 16.67 16.39 -0.94
N ALA A 102 17.56 15.82 -0.12
CA ALA A 102 17.27 14.65 0.68
C ALA A 102 16.09 14.89 1.64
N VAL A 103 16.12 15.98 2.40
CA VAL A 103 15.05 16.38 3.33
C VAL A 103 13.73 16.65 2.59
N SER A 104 13.78 17.20 1.37
CA SER A 104 12.57 17.41 0.56
C SER A 104 11.94 16.08 0.10
N ALA A 105 12.75 15.09 -0.22
CA ALA A 105 12.29 13.77 -0.63
C ALA A 105 11.70 13.01 0.55
N ASP A 106 12.34 13.07 1.72
CA ASP A 106 11.84 12.49 2.97
C ASP A 106 10.47 13.07 3.37
N ARG A 107 10.31 14.39 3.34
CA ARG A 107 9.01 15.04 3.60
C ARG A 107 7.90 14.53 2.69
N ARG A 108 8.20 14.29 1.41
CA ARG A 108 7.23 13.73 0.46
C ARG A 108 6.93 12.26 0.75
N ALA A 109 7.93 11.48 1.16
CA ALA A 109 7.74 10.09 1.58
C ALA A 109 6.80 10.01 2.79
N HIS A 110 7.01 10.84 3.80
CA HIS A 110 6.12 10.92 4.97
C HIS A 110 4.68 11.31 4.60
N GLN A 111 4.49 12.33 3.75
CA GLN A 111 3.16 12.71 3.27
C GLN A 111 2.47 11.56 2.52
N ALA A 112 3.23 10.81 1.73
CA ALA A 112 2.71 9.67 0.99
C ALA A 112 2.32 8.51 1.91
N ILE A 113 3.09 8.22 2.96
CA ILE A 113 2.74 7.21 3.97
C ILE A 113 1.41 7.57 4.64
N ILE A 114 1.27 8.81 5.10
CA ILE A 114 0.02 9.30 5.71
C ILE A 114 -1.15 9.16 4.72
N GLY A 115 -0.96 9.56 3.45
CA GLY A 115 -1.97 9.39 2.41
C GLY A 115 -2.35 7.92 2.18
N GLY A 116 -1.37 7.02 2.21
CA GLY A 116 -1.54 5.57 2.10
C GLY A 116 -2.37 4.99 3.26
N GLU A 117 -2.09 5.39 4.49
CA GLU A 117 -2.84 4.94 5.67
C GLU A 117 -4.30 5.40 5.63
N VAL A 118 -4.53 6.69 5.32
CA VAL A 118 -5.88 7.26 5.22
C VAL A 118 -6.70 6.55 4.14
N THR A 119 -6.11 6.31 2.98
CA THR A 119 -6.80 5.61 1.87
C THR A 119 -7.05 4.14 2.18
N LEU A 120 -6.11 3.45 2.84
CA LEU A 120 -6.28 2.07 3.27
C LEU A 120 -7.41 1.93 4.29
N LEU A 121 -7.42 2.77 5.33
CA LEU A 121 -8.49 2.81 6.33
C LEU A 121 -9.84 3.14 5.70
N GLY A 122 -9.88 4.09 4.77
CA GLY A 122 -11.09 4.43 4.01
C GLY A 122 -11.61 3.25 3.18
N SER A 123 -10.71 2.51 2.51
CA SER A 123 -11.08 1.31 1.75
C SER A 123 -11.67 0.24 2.68
N ALA A 124 -11.00 -0.04 3.81
CA ALA A 124 -11.47 -1.00 4.80
C ALA A 124 -12.86 -0.63 5.35
N ALA A 125 -13.09 0.65 5.66
CA ALA A 125 -14.38 1.14 6.13
C ALA A 125 -15.49 0.92 5.08
N LEU A 126 -15.22 1.19 3.79
CA LEU A 126 -16.17 0.94 2.72
C LEU A 126 -16.46 -0.55 2.51
N PHE A 127 -15.46 -1.42 2.67
CA PHE A 127 -15.67 -2.87 2.66
C PHE A 127 -16.61 -3.32 3.79
N ILE A 128 -16.39 -2.83 5.01
CA ILE A 128 -17.25 -3.13 6.17
C ILE A 128 -18.68 -2.62 5.93
N TYR A 129 -18.81 -1.42 5.37
CA TYR A 129 -20.12 -0.86 5.02
C TYR A 129 -20.86 -1.69 3.95
N ASP A 130 -20.16 -2.11 2.89
CA ASP A 130 -20.70 -2.95 1.81
C ASP A 130 -21.23 -4.29 2.35
N LEU A 131 -20.48 -4.90 3.29
CA LEU A 131 -20.86 -6.13 3.99
C LEU A 131 -22.12 -5.92 4.86
N ARG A 132 -22.16 -4.86 5.66
CA ARG A 132 -23.31 -4.56 6.54
C ARG A 132 -24.61 -4.33 5.75
N ASN A 133 -24.50 -3.73 4.58
CA ASN A 133 -25.65 -3.37 3.75
C ASN A 133 -26.10 -4.49 2.79
N ARG A 134 -25.57 -5.72 2.93
CA ARG A 134 -25.90 -6.89 2.09
C ARG A 134 -25.83 -6.61 0.57
N ARG A 135 -24.95 -5.70 0.15
CA ARG A 135 -24.69 -5.40 -1.27
C ARG A 135 -23.68 -6.37 -1.89
N GLY A 136 -23.53 -7.53 -1.26
CA GLY A 136 -22.74 -8.65 -1.76
C GLY A 136 -23.30 -9.18 -3.08
N PRO A 137 -22.52 -9.97 -3.82
CA PRO A 137 -22.98 -10.61 -5.05
C PRO A 137 -24.32 -11.33 -4.82
N PRO A 138 -25.29 -11.23 -5.75
CA PRO A 138 -26.59 -11.88 -5.60
C PRO A 138 -26.52 -13.42 -5.59
N ASP A 139 -25.34 -14.01 -5.78
CA ASP A 139 -25.11 -15.43 -6.03
C ASP A 139 -24.49 -16.16 -4.83
N ILE A 140 -24.87 -15.79 -3.59
CA ILE A 140 -24.49 -16.54 -2.40
C ILE A 140 -25.59 -17.60 -2.16
N PRO A 141 -25.31 -18.91 -2.28
CA PRO A 141 -26.32 -19.98 -2.21
C PRO A 141 -26.81 -20.29 -0.78
N TYR A 142 -26.73 -19.33 0.14
CA TYR A 142 -27.27 -19.48 1.50
C TYR A 142 -28.59 -18.71 1.63
N PRO A 143 -29.67 -19.37 2.06
CA PRO A 143 -30.97 -18.72 2.19
C PRO A 143 -30.89 -17.62 3.26
N ALA A 144 -31.25 -16.39 2.89
CA ALA A 144 -31.13 -15.17 3.72
C ALA A 144 -32.05 -15.15 4.97
N ASN A 145 -32.73 -16.26 5.26
CA ASN A 145 -33.68 -16.49 6.33
C ASN A 145 -33.21 -17.62 7.26
N SER A 146 -32.04 -17.45 7.86
CA SER A 146 -31.76 -18.11 9.14
C SER A 146 -31.10 -17.12 10.09
N ARG A 147 -31.94 -16.55 10.98
CA ARG A 147 -31.48 -16.24 12.33
C ARG A 147 -31.01 -17.56 12.95
N ALA A 148 -29.70 -17.82 12.86
CA ALA A 148 -28.98 -18.79 13.66
C ALA A 148 -27.71 -18.06 14.12
N ALA A 149 -27.76 -17.25 15.18
CA ALA A 149 -27.51 -17.71 16.55
C ALA A 149 -27.06 -19.17 16.68
N THR A 150 -25.89 -19.55 16.14
CA THR A 150 -25.05 -20.63 16.70
C THR A 150 -23.62 -20.42 16.20
N GLY A 151 -22.66 -20.40 17.13
CA GLY A 151 -21.29 -19.94 16.89
C GLY A 151 -20.46 -20.77 15.90
N TYR A 152 -19.69 -20.05 15.10
CA TYR A 152 -18.39 -20.41 14.53
C TYR A 152 -17.65 -19.06 14.50
N GLY A 153 -16.74 -18.75 15.42
CA GLY A 153 -15.44 -19.40 15.58
C GLY A 153 -14.39 -18.44 15.06
N PHE A 154 -13.94 -17.50 15.89
CA PHE A 154 -12.67 -16.81 15.67
C PHE A 154 -11.57 -17.87 15.72
N ALA A 155 -10.95 -18.16 14.57
CA ALA A 155 -9.75 -18.97 14.51
C ALA A 155 -8.79 -18.37 13.48
N MET A 156 -8.25 -17.19 13.79
CA MET A 156 -6.93 -16.78 13.31
C MET A 156 -5.94 -17.11 14.43
N GLY A 157 -5.55 -18.38 14.49
CA GLY A 157 -4.44 -18.82 15.33
C GLY A 157 -3.13 -18.43 14.66
N ALA A 158 -2.50 -17.35 15.14
CA ALA A 158 -1.07 -17.16 14.93
C ALA A 158 -0.33 -18.13 15.89
N ARG A 159 0.23 -19.22 15.36
CA ARG A 159 1.22 -20.00 16.09
C ARG A 159 2.57 -19.32 15.93
N VAL A 160 2.94 -18.53 16.94
CA VAL A 160 4.32 -18.08 17.11
C VAL A 160 5.04 -19.18 17.89
N PHE A 161 5.99 -19.86 17.24
CA PHE A 161 6.92 -20.76 17.92
C PHE A 161 8.06 -19.91 18.49
N PHE A 162 8.30 -20.02 19.78
CA PHE A 162 9.57 -19.70 20.45
C PHE A 162 9.94 -20.88 21.33
#